data_AF-A0A537KCN6-F1
#
_entry.id   AF-A0A537KCN6-F1
#
_cell.length_a   1.000
_cell.length_b   1.000
_cell.length_c   1.000
_cell.angle_alpha   90.00
_cell.angle_beta   90.00
_cell.angle_gamma   90.00
#
_symmetry.space_group_name_H-M   'P 1'
#
loop_
_entity.id
_entity.type
_entity.pdbx_description
1 polymer ?
#
loop_
_entity_poly.entity_id
_entity_poly.type
_entity_poly.pdbx_seq_one_letter_code
_entity_poly.pdbx_strand_id
1 'polypeptide(L)'
;MSSEVPGLRGPAAGASEDLLRQIEQELSGILNILEGRFLYLVRESGRGAIPPEAVVGELTFLSRDLRACFRRLGELAERRDLSFRTARELQEIDRRCVWLFRKIRLQEIFLRKLSLETHLQRIVSSEAFTIYQTLIGLDEEEQDMQSSDDPRIRAAILTEEDPPNTPP
;
A
#
# COMPACT_ATOMS: atom_id res chain seq x y z
N MET A 1 -39.76 17.36 49.38
CA MET A 1 -38.44 16.78 49.69
C MET A 1 -38.29 15.57 48.78
N SER A 2 -37.33 15.45 47.86
CA SER A 2 -36.17 16.27 47.55
C SER A 2 -35.89 16.22 46.05
N SER A 3 -35.25 17.28 45.59
CA SER A 3 -34.79 17.62 44.24
C SER A 3 -34.23 16.47 43.40
N GLU A 4 -34.65 16.45 42.14
CA GLU A 4 -33.82 16.07 41.01
C GLU A 4 -32.49 16.83 41.07
N VAL A 5 -31.35 16.13 40.98
CA VAL A 5 -30.05 16.76 40.76
C VAL A 5 -29.71 16.62 39.28
N PRO A 6 -29.73 17.72 38.50
CA PRO A 6 -29.33 17.73 37.11
C PRO A 6 -27.80 17.83 37.00
N GLY A 7 -27.24 17.06 36.07
CA GLY A 7 -26.08 17.47 35.27
C GLY A 7 -24.78 17.79 36.02
N LEU A 8 -23.97 16.76 36.27
CA LEU A 8 -22.51 16.91 36.42
C LEU A 8 -21.80 16.01 35.41
N ARG A 9 -21.97 16.30 34.11
CA ARG A 9 -20.89 16.06 33.15
C ARG A 9 -19.89 17.20 33.37
N GLY A 10 -18.84 16.94 34.13
CA GLY A 10 -17.83 17.95 34.44
C GLY A 10 -17.12 18.48 33.18
N PRO A 11 -16.61 19.73 33.21
CA PRO A 11 -15.92 20.37 32.07
C PRO A 11 -14.70 19.59 31.55
N ALA A 12 -14.14 18.68 32.36
CA ALA A 12 -13.01 17.82 31.99
C ALA A 12 -13.36 16.78 30.90
N ALA A 13 -14.60 16.29 30.85
CA ALA A 13 -15.01 15.32 29.83
C ALA A 13 -15.17 15.95 28.45
N GLY A 14 -15.68 17.19 28.39
CA GLY A 14 -15.77 17.98 27.14
C GLY A 14 -14.40 18.35 26.58
N ALA A 15 -13.47 18.77 27.45
CA ALA A 15 -12.10 19.09 27.05
C ALA A 15 -11.32 17.87 26.48
N SER A 16 -11.57 16.66 26.99
CA SER A 16 -10.97 15.42 26.47
C SER A 16 -11.53 15.06 25.08
N GLU A 17 -12.84 15.22 24.88
CA GLU A 17 -13.49 14.92 23.60
C GLU A 17 -13.10 15.93 22.51
N ASP A 18 -12.98 17.21 22.85
CA ASP A 18 -12.52 18.26 21.93
C ASP A 18 -11.06 18.04 21.50
N LEU A 19 -10.19 17.62 22.43
CA LEU A 19 -8.81 17.25 22.13
C LEU A 19 -8.74 16.04 21.17
N LEU A 20 -9.56 15.02 21.39
CA LEU A 20 -9.61 13.85 20.50
C LEU A 20 -10.08 14.22 19.10
N ARG A 21 -11.09 15.09 18.98
CA ARG A 21 -11.55 15.61 17.68
C ARG A 21 -10.47 16.43 16.98
N GLN A 22 -9.72 17.23 17.71
CA GLN A 22 -8.62 18.00 17.13
C GLN A 22 -7.53 17.07 16.58
N ILE A 23 -7.17 16.01 17.32
CA ILE A 23 -6.16 15.04 16.87
C ILE A 23 -6.68 14.25 15.66
N GLU A 24 -7.95 13.85 15.63
CA GLU A 24 -8.59 13.20 14.48
C GLU A 24 -8.49 14.07 13.22
N GLN A 25 -8.84 15.36 13.34
CA GLN A 25 -8.73 16.33 12.25
C GLN A 25 -7.28 16.51 11.78
N GLU A 26 -6.33 16.56 12.71
CA GLU A 26 -4.90 16.65 12.41
C GLU A 26 -4.42 15.42 11.61
N LEU A 27 -4.76 14.21 12.08
CA LEU A 27 -4.37 12.96 11.41
C LEU A 27 -4.99 12.84 10.01
N SER A 28 -6.27 13.19 9.88
CA SER A 28 -6.96 13.21 8.59
C SER A 28 -6.34 14.24 7.63
N GLY A 29 -5.99 15.42 8.14
CA GLY A 29 -5.29 16.46 7.38
C GLY A 29 -3.91 16.00 6.89
N ILE A 30 -3.11 15.38 7.76
CA ILE A 30 -1.82 14.80 7.41
C ILE A 30 -1.98 13.73 6.32
N LEU A 31 -2.95 12.82 6.48
CA LEU A 31 -3.22 11.79 5.47
C LEU A 31 -3.59 12.37 4.11
N ASN A 32 -4.44 13.40 4.06
CA ASN A 32 -4.80 14.05 2.81
C ASN A 32 -3.58 14.66 2.11
N ILE A 33 -2.65 15.26 2.88
CA ILE A 33 -1.40 15.81 2.35
C ILE A 33 -0.51 14.69 1.80
N LEU A 34 -0.33 13.61 2.56
CA LEU A 34 0.49 12.47 2.14
C LEU A 34 -0.08 11.78 0.89
N GLU A 35 -1.40 11.60 0.85
CA GLU A 35 -2.11 11.05 -0.31
C GLU A 35 -1.97 11.96 -1.53
N GLY A 36 -2.17 13.27 -1.37
CA GLY A 36 -1.98 14.24 -2.46
C GLY A 36 -0.56 14.23 -3.00
N ARG A 37 0.46 14.19 -2.13
CA ARG A 37 1.87 14.05 -2.53
C ARG A 37 2.13 12.75 -3.26
N PHE A 38 1.59 11.63 -2.79
CA PHE A 38 1.72 10.34 -3.45
C PHE A 38 1.13 10.37 -4.87
N LEU A 39 -0.09 10.87 -5.02
CA LEU A 39 -0.75 10.98 -6.32
C LEU A 39 0.00 11.90 -7.28
N TYR A 40 0.54 13.01 -6.78
CA TYR A 40 1.41 13.89 -7.55
C TYR A 40 2.66 13.15 -8.06
N LEU A 41 3.37 12.44 -7.19
CA LEU A 41 4.57 11.69 -7.56
C LEU A 41 4.28 10.62 -8.63
N VAL A 42 3.19 9.86 -8.46
CA VAL A 42 2.77 8.85 -9.45
C VAL A 42 2.47 9.49 -10.80
N ARG A 43 1.75 10.62 -10.80
CA ARG A 43 1.37 11.33 -12.03
C ARG A 43 2.59 11.88 -12.78
N GLU A 44 3.48 12.56 -12.07
CA GLU A 44 4.64 13.20 -12.69
C GLU A 44 5.72 12.18 -13.08
N SER A 45 5.83 11.07 -12.34
CA SER A 45 6.62 9.91 -12.76
C SER A 45 6.10 9.30 -14.05
N GLY A 46 4.77 9.08 -14.16
CA GLY A 46 4.15 8.54 -15.36
C GLY A 46 4.28 9.43 -16.61
N ARG A 47 4.49 10.74 -16.41
CA ARG A 47 4.79 11.71 -17.48
C ARG A 47 6.27 11.78 -17.86
N GLY A 48 7.14 11.10 -17.12
CA GLY A 48 8.59 11.21 -17.27
C GLY A 48 9.17 12.55 -16.80
N ALA A 49 8.40 13.35 -16.04
CA ALA A 49 8.86 14.64 -15.53
C ALA A 49 9.85 14.50 -14.36
N ILE A 50 9.81 13.37 -13.65
CA ILE A 50 10.70 13.05 -12.53
C ILE A 50 11.34 11.69 -12.79
N PRO A 51 12.67 11.55 -12.68
CA PRO A 51 13.34 10.26 -12.88
C PRO A 51 12.90 9.23 -11.83
N PRO A 52 12.75 7.94 -12.19
CA PRO A 52 12.30 6.88 -11.27
C PRO A 52 13.06 6.85 -9.94
N GLU A 53 14.37 7.05 -9.97
CA GLU A 53 15.24 7.00 -8.79
C GLU A 53 14.90 8.11 -7.78
N ALA A 54 14.59 9.31 -8.27
CA ALA A 54 14.17 10.42 -7.42
C ALA A 54 12.78 10.17 -6.81
N VAL A 55 11.87 9.58 -7.60
CA VAL A 55 10.54 9.20 -7.11
C VAL A 55 10.64 8.16 -6.01
N VAL A 56 11.51 7.16 -6.14
CA VAL A 56 11.76 6.16 -5.07
C VAL A 56 12.23 6.83 -3.78
N GLY A 57 13.13 7.81 -3.87
CA GLY A 57 13.59 8.60 -2.71
C GLY A 57 12.43 9.31 -2.00
N GLU A 58 11.60 10.03 -2.76
CA GLU A 58 10.42 10.72 -2.24
C GLU A 58 9.40 9.76 -1.60
N LEU A 59 9.13 8.62 -2.25
CA LEU A 59 8.23 7.60 -1.72
C LEU A 59 8.73 7.02 -0.39
N THR A 60 10.04 6.89 -0.21
CA THR A 60 10.64 6.45 1.06
C THR A 60 10.42 7.47 2.17
N PHE A 61 10.50 8.78 1.88
CA PHE A 61 10.15 9.82 2.83
C PHE A 61 8.64 9.81 3.17
N LEU A 62 7.77 9.71 2.16
CA LEU A 62 6.31 9.59 2.39
C LEU A 62 5.98 8.36 3.27
N SER A 63 6.64 7.23 3.03
CA SER A 63 6.48 6.00 3.82
C SER A 63 6.86 6.21 5.29
N ARG A 64 7.94 6.97 5.56
CA ARG A 64 8.36 7.32 6.91
C ARG A 64 7.33 8.21 7.61
N ASP A 65 6.84 9.24 6.93
CA ASP A 65 5.83 10.16 7.48
C ASP A 65 4.52 9.43 7.78
N LEU A 66 4.10 8.54 6.87
CA LEU A 66 2.92 7.71 7.05
C LEU A 66 3.05 6.76 8.25
N ARG A 67 4.24 6.17 8.48
CA ARG A 67 4.50 5.34 9.68
C ARG A 67 4.46 6.16 10.97
N ALA A 68 4.83 7.44 10.93
CA ALA A 68 4.68 8.32 12.09
C ALA A 68 3.19 8.58 12.39
N CYS A 69 2.39 8.86 11.35
CA CYS A 69 0.93 9.01 11.45
C CYS A 69 0.27 7.74 12.02
N PHE A 70 0.63 6.56 11.49
CA PHE A 70 0.08 5.28 11.93
C PHE A 70 0.44 4.94 13.39
N ARG A 71 1.66 5.25 13.84
CA ARG A 71 2.03 5.04 15.25
C ARG A 71 1.20 5.91 16.19
N ARG A 72 1.02 7.19 15.84
CA ARG A 72 0.17 8.12 16.60
C ARG A 72 -1.29 7.68 16.63
N LEU A 73 -1.78 7.01 15.58
CA LEU A 73 -3.10 6.39 15.58
C LEU A 73 -3.20 5.23 16.58
N GLY A 74 -2.18 4.36 16.63
CA GLY A 74 -2.12 3.25 17.59
C GLY A 74 -2.17 3.73 19.05
N GLU A 75 -1.44 4.79 19.37
CA GLU A 75 -1.47 5.43 20.70
C GLU A 75 -2.88 5.92 21.09
N LEU A 76 -3.70 6.34 20.12
CA LEU A 76 -5.07 6.79 20.37
C LEU A 76 -6.05 5.62 20.49
N ALA A 77 -5.85 4.56 19.71
CA ALA A 77 -6.72 3.38 19.70
C ALA A 77 -6.66 2.58 21.01
N GLU A 78 -5.56 2.66 21.76
CA GLU A 78 -5.41 2.01 23.07
C GLU A 78 -6.22 2.69 24.20
N ARG A 79 -6.79 3.87 23.94
CA ARG A 79 -7.62 4.58 24.92
C ARG A 79 -8.97 3.89 25.13
N ARG A 80 -9.35 3.67 26.40
CA ARG A 80 -10.59 2.98 26.78
C ARG A 80 -11.83 3.88 26.79
N ASP A 81 -11.65 5.19 26.64
CA ASP A 81 -12.68 6.23 26.78
C ASP A 81 -13.13 6.83 25.45
N LEU A 82 -13.05 6.07 24.35
CA LEU A 82 -13.46 6.53 23.03
C LEU A 82 -14.98 6.46 22.84
N SER A 83 -15.56 7.53 22.31
CA SER A 83 -16.94 7.49 21.81
C SER A 83 -17.05 6.57 20.59
N PHE A 84 -18.23 6.00 20.34
CA PHE A 84 -18.46 5.16 19.15
C PHE A 84 -18.13 5.88 17.85
N ARG A 85 -18.45 7.18 17.76
CA ARG A 85 -18.13 8.01 16.60
C ARG A 85 -16.62 8.13 16.41
N THR A 86 -15.89 8.51 17.46
CA THR A 86 -14.44 8.67 17.41
C THR A 86 -13.75 7.34 17.07
N ALA A 87 -14.21 6.22 17.65
CA ALA A 87 -13.67 4.90 17.34
C ALA A 87 -13.85 4.54 15.84
N ARG A 88 -15.00 4.88 15.25
CA ARG A 88 -15.28 4.65 13.83
C ARG A 88 -14.40 5.51 12.92
N GLU A 89 -14.24 6.79 13.23
CA GLU A 89 -13.38 7.70 12.47
C GLU A 89 -11.90 7.26 12.53
N LEU A 90 -11.41 6.88 13.72
CA LEU A 90 -10.05 6.33 13.87
C LEU A 90 -9.87 5.03 13.07
N GLN A 91 -10.89 4.18 12.99
CA GLN A 91 -10.86 2.98 12.16
C GLN A 91 -10.81 3.32 10.65
N GLU A 92 -11.47 4.39 10.22
CA GLU A 92 -11.38 4.85 8.84
C GLU A 92 -9.98 5.38 8.51
N ILE A 93 -9.40 6.18 9.42
CA ILE A 93 -8.03 6.67 9.33
C ILE A 93 -7.03 5.49 9.28
N ASP A 94 -7.23 4.46 10.09
CA ASP A 94 -6.44 3.22 10.08
C ASP A 94 -6.43 2.55 8.70
N ARG A 95 -7.62 2.29 8.16
CA ARG A 95 -7.77 1.66 6.83
C ARG A 95 -7.10 2.49 5.74
N ARG A 96 -7.24 3.82 5.79
CA ARG A 96 -6.58 4.73 4.85
C ARG A 96 -5.06 4.70 4.98
N CYS A 97 -4.52 4.66 6.21
CA CYS A 97 -3.08 4.51 6.43
C CYS A 97 -2.54 3.22 5.80
N VAL A 98 -3.20 2.09 6.08
CA VAL A 98 -2.80 0.77 5.57
C VAL A 98 -2.87 0.73 4.04
N TRP A 99 -3.95 1.26 3.47
CA TRP A 99 -4.11 1.36 2.02
C TRP A 99 -3.01 2.20 1.38
N LEU A 100 -2.76 3.42 1.90
CA LEU A 100 -1.76 4.32 1.34
C LEU A 100 -0.36 3.72 1.47
N PHE A 101 -0.05 3.07 2.59
CA PHE A 101 1.22 2.38 2.78
C PHE A 101 1.42 1.29 1.73
N ARG A 102 0.39 0.47 1.50
CA ARG A 102 0.42 -0.57 0.46
C ARG A 102 0.66 0.05 -0.93
N LYS A 103 0.00 1.16 -1.26
CA LYS A 103 0.17 1.84 -2.55
C LYS A 103 1.58 2.42 -2.73
N ILE A 104 2.12 3.08 -1.71
CA ILE A 104 3.50 3.58 -1.71
C ILE A 104 4.48 2.43 -1.93
N ARG A 105 4.34 1.33 -1.17
CA ARG A 105 5.23 0.16 -1.28
C ARG A 105 5.16 -0.51 -2.65
N LEU A 106 3.97 -0.68 -3.21
CA LEU A 106 3.82 -1.25 -4.55
C LEU A 106 4.50 -0.37 -5.61
N GLN A 107 4.35 0.96 -5.51
CA GLN A 107 4.99 1.90 -6.43
C GLN A 107 6.53 1.86 -6.29
N GLU A 108 7.06 1.82 -5.06
CA GLU A 108 8.50 1.68 -4.83
C GLU A 108 9.06 0.39 -5.44
N ILE A 109 8.36 -0.73 -5.26
CA ILE A 109 8.77 -2.03 -5.82
C ILE A 109 8.74 -1.97 -7.34
N PHE A 110 7.68 -1.44 -7.93
CA PHE A 110 7.55 -1.29 -9.38
C PHE A 110 8.70 -0.47 -9.97
N LEU A 111 9.00 0.70 -9.41
CA LEU A 111 10.07 1.56 -9.92
C LEU A 111 11.46 0.91 -9.78
N ARG A 112 11.69 0.16 -8.69
CA ARG A 112 12.93 -0.60 -8.52
C ARG A 112 13.07 -1.72 -9.53
N LYS A 113 11.98 -2.47 -9.79
CA LYS A 113 11.95 -3.50 -10.85
C LYS A 113 12.28 -2.88 -12.20
N LEU A 114 11.60 -1.79 -12.56
CA LEU A 114 11.82 -1.09 -13.82
C LEU A 114 13.27 -0.60 -13.98
N SER A 115 13.87 -0.07 -12.91
CA SER A 115 15.28 0.36 -12.91
C SER A 115 16.23 -0.83 -13.13
N LEU A 116 15.99 -1.95 -12.45
CA LEU A 116 16.78 -3.18 -12.62
C LEU A 116 16.62 -3.79 -14.01
N GLU A 117 15.40 -3.86 -14.54
CA GLU A 117 15.13 -4.35 -15.90
C GLU A 117 15.82 -3.47 -16.95
N THR A 118 15.72 -2.14 -16.81
CA THR A 118 16.39 -1.19 -17.69
C THR A 118 17.91 -1.34 -17.62
N HIS A 119 18.45 -1.62 -16.44
CA HIS A 119 19.89 -1.85 -16.26
C HIS A 119 20.33 -3.18 -16.89
N LEU A 120 19.55 -4.25 -16.69
CA LEU A 120 19.81 -5.57 -17.25
C LEU A 120 19.82 -5.52 -18.79
N GLN A 121 18.84 -4.86 -19.40
CA GLN A 121 18.77 -4.64 -20.85
C GLN A 121 19.99 -3.91 -21.42
N ARG A 122 20.66 -3.06 -20.63
CA ARG A 122 21.85 -2.33 -21.07
C ARG A 122 23.13 -3.17 -21.02
N ILE A 123 23.19 -4.19 -20.16
CA ILE A 123 24.41 -4.96 -19.90
C ILE A 123 24.41 -6.28 -20.67
N VAL A 124 23.23 -6.89 -20.85
CA VAL A 124 23.09 -8.22 -21.42
C VAL A 124 22.86 -8.12 -22.93
N SER A 125 23.34 -9.10 -23.69
CA SER A 125 23.00 -9.19 -25.12
C SER A 125 21.50 -9.41 -25.28
N SER A 126 20.93 -8.97 -26.41
CA SER A 126 19.51 -9.18 -26.68
C SER A 126 19.11 -10.66 -26.62
N GLU A 127 20.00 -11.55 -27.08
CA GLU A 127 19.80 -13.00 -27.05
C GLU A 127 19.75 -13.56 -25.62
N ALA A 128 20.71 -13.18 -24.78
CA ALA A 128 20.71 -13.62 -23.38
C ALA A 128 19.55 -13.01 -22.57
N PHE A 129 19.09 -11.81 -22.93
CA PHE A 129 17.88 -11.23 -22.33
C PHE A 129 16.62 -12.02 -22.73
N THR A 130 16.48 -12.42 -24.00
CA THR A 130 15.38 -13.30 -24.45
C THR A 130 15.38 -14.62 -23.70
N ILE A 131 16.53 -15.29 -23.59
CA ILE A 131 16.64 -16.56 -22.85
C ILE A 131 16.21 -16.37 -21.39
N TYR A 132 16.66 -15.30 -20.75
CA TYR A 132 16.27 -14.98 -19.37
C TYR A 132 14.76 -14.74 -19.22
N GLN A 133 14.13 -14.02 -20.15
CA GLN A 133 12.68 -13.81 -20.14
C GLN A 133 11.91 -15.11 -20.35
N THR A 134 12.35 -15.97 -21.26
CA THR A 134 11.76 -17.30 -21.47
C THR A 134 11.86 -18.15 -20.21
N LEU A 135 13.02 -18.14 -19.53
CA LEU A 135 13.21 -18.87 -18.28
C LEU A 135 12.22 -18.40 -17.19
N ILE A 136 12.07 -17.07 -17.00
CA ILE A 136 11.10 -16.53 -16.03
C ILE A 136 9.69 -16.99 -16.36
N GLY A 137 9.29 -16.97 -17.65
CA GLY A 137 7.96 -17.41 -18.06
C GLY A 137 7.70 -18.88 -17.72
N LEU A 138 8.69 -19.75 -17.91
CA LEU A 138 8.60 -21.17 -17.55
C LEU A 138 8.55 -21.37 -16.03
N ASP A 139 9.32 -20.60 -15.25
CA ASP A 139 9.27 -20.65 -13.78
C ASP A 139 7.88 -20.20 -13.25
N GLU A 140 7.28 -19.18 -13.84
CA GLU A 140 5.93 -18.71 -13.50
C GLU A 140 4.87 -19.76 -13.85
N GLU A 141 4.98 -20.39 -15.03
CA GLU A 141 4.10 -21.47 -15.46
C GLU A 141 4.23 -22.70 -14.54
N GLU A 142 5.45 -23.08 -14.16
CA GLU A 142 5.70 -24.16 -13.21
C GLU A 142 5.04 -23.85 -11.85
N GLN A 143 5.24 -22.65 -11.32
CA GLN A 143 4.65 -22.22 -10.05
C GLN A 143 3.12 -22.22 -10.09
N ASP A 144 2.52 -21.77 -11.19
CA ASP A 144 1.07 -21.80 -11.40
C ASP A 144 0.54 -23.24 -11.50
N MET A 145 1.28 -24.15 -12.15
CA MET A 145 0.93 -25.57 -12.22
C MET A 145 1.06 -26.27 -10.85
N GLN A 146 2.11 -25.97 -10.08
CA GLN A 146 2.30 -26.51 -8.73
C GLN A 146 1.23 -26.02 -7.74
N SER A 147 0.70 -24.81 -7.94
CA SER A 147 -0.32 -24.21 -7.07
C SER A 147 -1.76 -24.45 -7.55
N SER A 148 -1.94 -25.04 -8.73
CA SER A 148 -3.25 -25.36 -9.30
C SER A 148 -3.88 -26.60 -8.69
N ASP A 149 -5.21 -26.63 -8.67
CA ASP A 149 -6.00 -27.76 -8.19
C ASP A 149 -6.31 -28.77 -9.32
N ASP A 150 -6.57 -30.03 -8.95
CA ASP A 150 -6.87 -31.12 -9.90
C ASP A 150 -7.88 -30.76 -11.02
N PRO A 151 -8.96 -29.99 -10.78
CA PRO A 151 -9.87 -29.56 -11.83
C PRO A 151 -9.22 -28.66 -12.88
N ARG A 152 -8.33 -27.73 -12.49
CA ARG A 152 -7.58 -26.88 -13.41
C ARG A 152 -6.56 -27.67 -14.21
N ILE A 153 -5.86 -28.60 -13.57
CA ILE A 153 -4.92 -29.51 -14.23
C ILE A 153 -5.64 -30.36 -15.29
N ARG A 154 -6.82 -30.90 -14.95
CA ARG A 154 -7.65 -31.66 -15.91
C ARG A 154 -8.12 -30.83 -17.10
N ALA A 155 -8.42 -29.55 -16.88
CA ALA A 155 -8.78 -28.63 -17.97
C ALA A 155 -7.57 -28.30 -18.86
N ALA A 156 -6.38 -28.12 -18.28
CA ALA A 156 -5.14 -27.90 -19.02
C ALA A 156 -4.82 -29.09 -19.96
N ILE A 157 -4.89 -30.32 -19.45
CA ILE A 157 -4.66 -31.55 -20.24
C ILE A 157 -5.55 -31.63 -21.50
N LEU A 158 -6.77 -31.09 -21.43
CA LEU A 158 -7.73 -31.12 -22.54
C LEU A 158 -7.53 -29.98 -23.55
N THR A 159 -6.69 -29.00 -23.24
CA THR A 159 -6.45 -27.79 -24.03
C THR A 159 -5.00 -27.61 -24.47
N GLU A 160 -4.09 -28.45 -23.97
CA GLU A 160 -2.69 -28.48 -24.35
C GLU A 160 -2.56 -28.99 -25.81
N GLU A 161 -2.20 -28.11 -26.73
CA GLU A 161 -1.74 -28.48 -28.07
C GLU A 161 -0.24 -28.86 -28.00
N ASP A 162 0.17 -29.87 -28.78
CA ASP A 162 1.57 -30.33 -28.82
C ASP A 162 2.52 -29.14 -28.99
N PRO A 163 3.58 -29.02 -28.16
CA PRO A 163 4.50 -27.90 -28.26
C PRO A 163 5.17 -27.91 -29.65
N PRO A 164 5.31 -26.74 -30.30
CA PRO A 164 6.04 -26.68 -31.56
C PRO A 164 7.47 -27.17 -31.32
N ASN A 165 7.91 -28.16 -32.12
CA ASN A 165 9.28 -28.68 -32.12
C ASN A 165 10.29 -27.52 -32.20
N THR A 166 10.87 -27.12 -31.06
CA THR A 166 12.03 -26.24 -31.02
C THR A 166 13.30 -27.11 -31.08
N PRO A 167 14.15 -26.99 -32.12
CA PRO A 167 15.43 -27.71 -32.18
C PRO A 167 16.43 -27.14 -31.15
N PRO A 168 17.51 -27.89 -30.83
CA PRO A 168 18.52 -27.52 -29.84
C PRO A 168 19.35 -26.29 -30.22
#